data_AF-A0A1H9NQ18-F1
#
_entry.id   AF-A0A1H9NQ18-F1
#
_cell.length_a   1.000
_cell.length_b   1.000
_cell.length_c   1.000
_cell.angle_alpha   90.00
_cell.angle_beta   90.00
_cell.angle_gamma   90.00
#
_symmetry.space_group_name_H-M   'P 1'
#
loop_
_entity.id
_entity.type
_entity.pdbx_description
1 polymer ?
#
loop_
_entity_poly.entity_id
_entity_poly.type
_entity_poly.pdbx_seq_one_letter_code
_entity_poly.pdbx_strand_id
1 'polypeptide(L)'
;MGGTRKWPAGTRIPPGLGEDVRRVRRARRLSRTAFASATGCTQSCVSRLEPGEFMPPVKFAEACDRTFGAGDLFVGQLRRVVDGERPA
;
A
#
# COMPACT_ATOMS: atom_id res chain seq x y z
N MET A 1 -16.14 13.55 6.45
CA MET A 1 -14.79 13.48 5.84
C MET A 1 -13.97 12.48 6.64
N GLY A 2 -13.64 11.32 6.06
CA GLY A 2 -13.10 10.16 6.77
C GLY A 2 -11.72 10.43 7.37
N GLY A 3 -11.62 10.37 8.69
CA GLY A 3 -10.37 10.49 9.42
C GLY A 3 -9.39 9.40 8.99
N THR A 4 -8.26 9.81 8.40
CA THR A 4 -7.11 8.92 8.26
C THR A 4 -6.63 8.58 9.67
N ARG A 5 -6.81 7.33 10.11
CA ARG A 5 -6.19 6.85 11.34
C ARG A 5 -4.68 6.97 11.15
N LYS A 6 -4.10 8.03 11.72
CA LYS A 6 -2.65 8.16 11.84
C LYS A 6 -2.21 7.06 12.79
N TRP A 7 -1.42 6.15 12.27
CA TRP A 7 -0.88 5.09 13.10
C TRP A 7 0.10 5.73 14.11
N PRO A 8 0.04 5.38 15.41
CA PRO A 8 0.92 5.99 16.41
C PRO A 8 2.38 5.78 16.01
N ALA A 9 3.16 6.86 16.08
CA ALA A 9 4.59 6.83 15.80
C ALA A 9 5.25 5.77 16.70
N GLY A 10 5.95 4.81 16.10
CA GLY A 10 6.65 3.75 16.82
C GLY A 10 6.04 2.35 16.72
N THR A 11 4.86 2.18 16.12
CA THR A 11 4.43 0.82 15.75
C THR A 11 5.00 0.48 14.38
N ARG A 12 5.62 -0.69 14.24
CA ARG A 12 5.96 -1.24 12.93
C ARG A 12 4.65 -1.49 12.16
N ILE A 13 4.30 -0.58 11.25
CA ILE A 13 3.78 -1.03 9.94
C ILE A 13 4.83 -2.06 9.47
N PRO A 14 4.47 -3.29 9.07
CA PRO A 14 5.49 -4.26 8.72
C PRO A 14 6.40 -3.67 7.65
N PRO A 15 7.69 -4.02 7.65
CA PRO A 15 8.57 -3.59 6.57
C PRO A 15 7.96 -4.10 5.26
N GLY A 16 7.71 -3.24 4.28
CA GLY A 16 7.38 -3.73 2.93
C GLY A 16 6.25 -3.01 2.22
N LEU A 17 4.98 -3.06 2.64
CA LEU A 17 3.88 -2.78 1.68
C LEU A 17 4.04 -1.47 0.87
N GLY A 18 4.26 -0.33 1.53
CA GLY A 18 4.51 0.94 0.84
C GLY A 18 5.80 0.96 0.02
N GLU A 19 6.85 0.31 0.52
CA GLU A 19 8.15 0.18 -0.14
C GLU A 19 8.07 -0.77 -1.36
N ASP A 20 7.35 -1.88 -1.26
CA ASP A 20 7.13 -2.86 -2.31
C ASP A 20 6.27 -2.25 -3.42
N VAL A 21 5.22 -1.52 -3.06
CA VAL A 21 4.46 -0.69 -4.01
C VAL A 21 5.40 0.29 -4.71
N ARG A 22 6.27 1.00 -3.97
CA ARG A 22 7.25 1.93 -4.55
C ARG A 22 8.25 1.21 -5.47
N ARG A 23 8.73 0.04 -5.08
CA ARG A 23 9.72 -0.78 -5.80
C ARG A 23 9.12 -1.28 -7.12
N VAL A 24 7.94 -1.90 -7.07
CA VAL A 24 7.24 -2.40 -8.26
C VAL A 24 6.82 -1.26 -9.18
N ARG A 25 6.31 -0.15 -8.62
CA ARG A 25 5.97 1.05 -9.41
C ARG A 25 7.18 1.59 -10.18
N ARG A 26 8.33 1.71 -9.51
CA ARG A 26 9.58 2.17 -10.14
C ARG A 26 10.11 1.17 -11.16
N ALA A 27 10.05 -0.13 -10.89
CA ALA A 27 10.43 -1.17 -11.85
C ALA A 27 9.58 -1.10 -13.13
N ARG A 28 8.30 -0.71 -13.00
CA ARG A 28 7.37 -0.47 -14.12
C ARG A 28 7.46 0.93 -14.73
N ARG A 29 8.39 1.77 -14.25
CA ARG A 29 8.58 3.16 -14.70
C ARG A 29 7.31 4.02 -14.61
N LEU A 30 6.41 3.68 -13.70
CA LEU A 30 5.18 4.44 -13.48
C LEU A 30 5.48 5.65 -12.59
N SER A 31 5.04 6.85 -12.98
CA SER A 31 5.05 8.01 -12.10
C SER A 31 4.03 7.82 -10.96
N ARG A 32 4.14 8.60 -9.88
CA ARG A 32 3.14 8.57 -8.81
C ARG A 32 1.75 8.93 -9.33
N THR A 33 1.66 9.89 -10.26
CA THR A 33 0.40 10.30 -10.88
C THR A 33 -0.18 9.19 -11.75
N ALA A 34 0.64 8.57 -12.61
CA ALA A 34 0.18 7.48 -13.48
C ALA A 34 -0.29 6.27 -12.67
N PHE A 35 0.44 5.92 -11.62
CA PHE A 35 0.03 4.85 -10.71
C PHE A 35 -1.24 5.19 -9.94
N ALA A 36 -1.38 6.43 -9.49
CA ALA A 36 -2.60 6.89 -8.81
C ALA A 36 -3.83 6.77 -9.74
N SER A 37 -3.71 7.21 -10.99
CA SER A 37 -4.75 7.04 -12.00
C SER A 37 -5.10 5.57 -12.26
N ALA A 38 -4.10 4.69 -12.36
CA ALA A 38 -4.32 3.25 -12.59
C ALA A 38 -5.00 2.54 -11.42
N THR A 39 -4.75 2.99 -10.19
CA THR A 39 -5.32 2.39 -8.97
C THR A 39 -6.61 3.06 -8.50
N GLY A 40 -7.01 4.16 -9.12
CA GLY A 40 -8.18 4.94 -8.71
C GLY A 40 -7.96 5.72 -7.40
N CYS A 41 -6.71 6.09 -7.10
CA CYS A 41 -6.38 6.93 -5.95
C CYS A 41 -5.75 8.26 -6.38
N THR A 42 -5.35 9.10 -5.41
CA THR A 42 -4.69 10.39 -5.68
C THR A 42 -3.17 10.27 -5.59
N GLN A 43 -2.45 11.16 -6.27
CA GLN A 43 -0.99 11.23 -6.14
C GLN A 43 -0.55 11.44 -4.68
N SER A 44 -1.28 12.25 -3.92
CA SER A 44 -1.05 12.49 -2.49
C SER A 44 -1.29 11.24 -1.63
N CYS A 45 -2.21 10.37 -2.04
CA CYS A 45 -2.38 9.04 -1.43
C CYS A 45 -1.09 8.22 -1.61
N VAL A 46 -0.57 8.16 -2.83
CA VAL A 46 0.67 7.44 -3.16
C VAL A 46 1.87 8.01 -2.40
N SER A 47 2.02 9.33 -2.32
CA SER A 47 3.17 9.95 -1.66
C SER A 47 3.25 9.68 -0.16
N ARG A 48 2.10 9.50 0.49
CA ARG A 48 1.99 9.18 1.93
C ARG A 48 2.00 7.68 2.19
N LEU A 49 1.48 6.89 1.25
CA LEU A 49 1.48 5.44 1.31
C LEU A 49 2.88 4.85 1.18
N GLU A 50 3.66 5.29 0.18
CA GLU A 50 4.99 4.75 -0.08
C GLU A 50 5.96 4.81 1.11
N PRO A 51 5.97 5.87 1.94
CA PRO A 51 6.73 5.89 3.20
C PRO A 51 6.02 5.21 4.39
N GLY A 52 4.82 4.68 4.20
CA GLY A 52 4.08 3.95 5.23
C GLY A 52 3.32 4.84 6.23
N GLU A 53 2.91 6.06 5.86
CA GLU A 53 2.21 6.97 6.79
C GLU A 53 0.82 6.49 7.21
N PHE A 54 0.19 5.59 6.44
CA PHE A 54 -1.12 5.05 6.75
C PHE A 54 -1.30 3.65 6.14
N MET A 55 -2.21 2.86 6.73
CA MET A 55 -2.62 1.57 6.19
C MET A 55 -3.68 1.75 5.10
N PRO A 56 -3.44 1.29 3.85
CA PRO A 56 -4.45 1.37 2.80
C PRO A 56 -5.58 0.36 3.04
N PRO A 57 -6.79 0.60 2.50
CA PRO A 57 -7.87 -0.38 2.51
C PRO A 57 -7.55 -1.56 1.58
N VAL A 58 -8.18 -2.72 1.81
CA VAL A 58 -8.02 -3.94 0.97
C VAL A 58 -8.23 -3.66 -0.52
N LYS A 59 -9.20 -2.81 -0.85
CA LYS A 59 -9.51 -2.38 -2.24
C LYS A 59 -8.30 -1.80 -2.98
N PHE A 60 -7.41 -1.13 -2.24
CA PHE A 60 -6.19 -0.56 -2.80
C PHE A 60 -5.14 -1.64 -3.09
N ALA A 61 -5.00 -2.62 -2.19
CA ALA A 61 -4.11 -3.76 -2.42
C ALA A 61 -4.56 -4.56 -3.66
N GLU A 62 -5.87 -4.79 -3.82
CA GLU A 62 -6.43 -5.41 -5.02
C GLU A 62 -6.15 -4.59 -6.29
N ALA A 63 -6.21 -3.25 -6.18
CA ALA A 63 -5.87 -2.37 -7.29
C ALA A 63 -4.38 -2.43 -7.65
N CYS A 64 -3.49 -2.60 -6.67
CA CYS A 64 -2.07 -2.85 -6.89
C CYS A 64 -1.89 -4.18 -7.62
N ASP A 65 -2.52 -5.25 -7.15
CA ASP A 65 -2.46 -6.57 -7.76
C ASP A 65 -2.91 -6.55 -9.23
N ARG A 66 -4.00 -5.83 -9.56
CA ARG A 66 -4.46 -5.65 -10.95
C ARG A 66 -3.50 -4.79 -11.78
N THR A 67 -3.11 -3.63 -11.27
CA THR A 67 -2.20 -2.70 -11.99
C THR A 67 -0.84 -3.33 -12.22
N PHE A 68 -0.41 -4.17 -11.28
CA PHE A 68 0.86 -4.86 -11.32
C PHE A 68 0.77 -6.27 -11.88
N GLY A 69 -0.40 -6.81 -12.23
CA GLY A 69 -0.51 -8.22 -12.61
C GLY A 69 0.18 -9.16 -11.62
N ALA A 70 0.07 -8.86 -10.32
CA ALA A 70 0.82 -9.52 -9.25
C ALA A 70 0.05 -10.66 -8.56
N GLY A 71 -1.07 -11.09 -9.15
CA GLY A 71 -1.93 -12.13 -8.56
C GLY A 71 -2.64 -11.60 -7.33
N ASP A 72 -2.37 -12.16 -6.16
CA ASP A 72 -2.89 -11.77 -4.86
C ASP A 72 -1.79 -11.33 -3.88
N LEU A 73 -0.62 -10.96 -4.40
CA LEU A 73 0.57 -10.66 -3.60
C LEU A 73 0.34 -9.50 -2.61
N PHE A 74 -0.21 -8.38 -3.09
CA PHE A 74 -0.42 -7.20 -2.24
C PHE A 74 -1.60 -7.40 -1.29
N VAL A 75 -2.68 -8.04 -1.73
CA VAL A 75 -3.80 -8.41 -0.85
C VAL A 75 -3.36 -9.39 0.23
N GLY A 76 -2.59 -10.41 -0.13
CA GLY A 76 -2.06 -11.42 0.79
C GLY A 76 -1.10 -10.80 1.80
N GLN A 77 -0.22 -9.89 1.36
CA GLN A 77 0.64 -9.13 2.26
C GLN A 77 -0.20 -8.32 3.25
N LEU A 78 -1.16 -7.53 2.77
CA LEU A 78 -2.03 -6.70 3.63
C LEU A 78 -2.84 -7.54 4.62
N ARG A 79 -3.38 -8.69 4.22
CA ARG A 79 -4.10 -9.61 5.12
C ARG A 79 -3.20 -10.12 6.24
N ARG A 80 -1.98 -10.58 5.94
CA ARG A 80 -1.02 -10.99 6.98
C ARG A 80 -0.74 -9.87 7.99
N VAL A 81 -0.70 -8.62 7.53
CA VAL A 81 -0.55 -7.46 8.42
C VAL A 81 -1.76 -7.26 9.32
N VAL A 82 -2.96 -7.32 8.75
CA VAL A 82 -4.22 -7.04 9.47
C VAL A 82 -4.59 -8.19 10.41
N ASP A 83 -4.39 -9.43 9.97
CA ASP A 83 -4.72 -10.66 10.70
C ASP A 83 -3.68 -10.99 11.78
N GLY A 84 -2.51 -10.35 11.72
CA GLY A 84 -1.56 -10.25 12.83
C GLY A 84 -0.36 -11.20 12.73
N GLU A 85 0.83 -10.61 12.59
CA GLU A 85 1.92 -10.97 13.49
C GLU A 85 1.52 -10.58 14.91
N ARG A 86 0.86 -11.52 15.60
CA ARG A 86 0.86 -11.61 17.05
C ARG A 86 1.69 -12.84 17.38
N PRO A 87 3.00 -12.72 17.70
CA PRO A 87 3.68 -13.82 18.35
C PRO A 87 2.97 -14.05 19.70
N ALA A 88 2.66 -15.32 19.98
CA ALA A 88 2.29 -15.75 21.32
C ALA A 88 3.46 -15.52 22.28
#